data_AF-A0A538RTJ8-F1
#
_entry.id   AF-A0A538RTJ8-F1
#
_cell.length_a   1.000
_cell.length_b   1.000
_cell.length_c   1.000
_cell.angle_alpha   90.00
_cell.angle_beta   90.00
_cell.angle_gamma   90.00
#
_symmetry.space_group_name_H-M   'P 1'
#
loop_
_entity.id
_entity.type
_entity.pdbx_description
1 polymer ?
#
loop_
_entity_poly.entity_id
_entity_poly.type
_entity_poly.pdbx_seq_one_letter_code
_entity_poly.pdbx_strand_id
1 'polypeptide(L)'
;MLAQLRLERLVAARRERVLCAICDQPFMPQQRAELLYAGPFPVGFLCPECLAGTRQAAECAGKRARMIRALVKEARDTASRPEWLTLLHLAHSRANYWEGLAARIEKLGNRDWNPVSLGPNELRGPHKK
;
A
#
# COMPACT_ATOMS: atom_id res chain seq x y z
N MET A 1 17.42 8.61 0.10
CA MET A 1 16.53 8.50 1.28
C MET A 1 15.48 7.44 0.99
N LEU A 2 15.50 6.31 1.72
CA LEU A 2 14.38 5.37 1.70
C LEU A 2 13.19 6.06 2.37
N ALA A 3 12.09 6.27 1.66
CA ALA A 3 10.89 6.86 2.26
C ALA A 3 10.45 6.01 3.46
N GLN A 4 10.20 6.63 4.60
CA GLN A 4 9.76 5.92 5.81
C GLN A 4 8.31 5.42 5.60
N LEU A 5 8.00 4.20 6.05
CA LEU A 5 6.60 3.76 6.14
C LEU A 5 6.01 4.30 7.43
N ARG A 6 4.73 4.69 7.38
CA ARG A 6 4.02 5.22 8.55
C ARG A 6 2.60 4.70 8.55
N LEU A 7 2.10 4.37 9.72
CA LEU A 7 0.71 3.97 9.94
C LEU A 7 0.03 5.09 10.70
N GLU A 8 -1.06 5.60 10.14
CA GLU A 8 -1.97 6.49 10.85
C GLU A 8 -3.22 5.72 11.25
N ARG A 9 -3.65 5.91 12.50
CA ARG A 9 -4.91 5.34 12.99
C ARG A 9 -6.03 6.35 12.79
N LEU A 10 -7.05 5.95 12.03
CA LEU A 10 -8.25 6.74 11.78
C LEU A 10 -9.44 6.16 12.55
N VAL A 11 -10.29 7.03 13.07
CA VAL A 11 -11.60 6.63 13.61
C VAL A 11 -12.47 6.28 12.40
N ALA A 12 -12.93 5.04 12.33
CA ALA A 12 -13.71 4.58 11.19
C ALA A 12 -15.11 5.22 11.22
N ALA A 13 -15.30 6.26 10.42
CA ALA A 13 -16.60 6.89 10.22
C ALA A 13 -17.52 6.06 9.31
N ARG A 14 -16.97 5.09 8.56
CA ARG A 14 -17.69 4.34 7.52
C ARG A 14 -17.95 2.89 7.94
N ARG A 15 -19.20 2.45 7.80
CA ARG A 15 -19.65 1.05 7.99
C ARG A 15 -19.66 0.27 6.67
N GLU A 16 -18.65 0.48 5.83
CA GLU A 16 -18.57 -0.11 4.49
C GLU A 16 -17.35 -1.02 4.37
N ARG A 17 -17.46 -2.08 3.56
CA ARG A 17 -16.32 -2.94 3.25
C ARG A 17 -15.31 -2.14 2.43
N VAL A 18 -14.04 -2.21 2.82
CA VAL A 18 -12.92 -1.64 2.07
C VAL A 18 -11.94 -2.75 1.69
N LEU A 19 -11.13 -2.52 0.66
CA LEU A 19 -10.08 -3.45 0.26
C LEU A 19 -8.78 -3.12 1.00
N CYS A 20 -8.09 -4.15 1.46
CA CYS A 20 -6.73 -4.00 1.97
C CYS A 20 -5.79 -3.58 0.84
N ALA A 21 -5.05 -2.51 1.04
CA ALA A 21 -4.10 -2.00 0.05
C ALA A 21 -3.03 -3.05 -0.31
N ILE A 22 -2.70 -3.95 0.61
CA ILE A 22 -1.61 -4.92 0.44
C ILE A 22 -2.11 -6.24 -0.15
N CYS A 23 -3.07 -6.91 0.50
CA CYS A 23 -3.53 -8.25 0.09
C CYS A 23 -4.79 -8.24 -0.78
N ASP A 24 -5.38 -7.07 -1.04
CA ASP A 24 -6.62 -6.88 -1.81
C ASP A 24 -7.86 -7.59 -1.25
N GLN A 25 -7.77 -8.16 -0.05
CA GLN A 25 -8.91 -8.79 0.59
C GLN A 25 -9.88 -7.73 1.15
N PRO A 26 -11.19 -7.93 0.97
CA PRO A 26 -12.19 -7.08 1.58
C PRO A 26 -12.20 -7.30 3.09
N PHE A 27 -12.24 -6.20 3.85
CA PHE A 27 -12.42 -6.25 5.29
C PHE A 27 -13.34 -5.12 5.76
N MET A 28 -13.94 -5.31 6.92
CA MET A 28 -14.66 -4.25 7.60
C MET A 28 -13.67 -3.53 8.51
N PRO A 29 -13.38 -2.24 8.27
CA PRO A 29 -12.73 -1.45 9.29
C PRO A 29 -13.71 -1.42 10.46
N GLN A 30 -13.36 -2.04 11.58
CA GLN A 30 -14.12 -1.89 12.82
C GLN A 30 -14.00 -0.42 13.26
N GLN A 31 -14.39 -0.02 14.47
CA GLN A 31 -14.34 1.40 14.92
C GLN A 31 -13.00 2.13 14.67
N ARG A 32 -11.92 1.41 14.31
CA ARG A 32 -10.60 1.89 13.94
C ARG A 32 -10.15 1.31 12.60
N ALA A 33 -9.45 2.11 11.81
CA ALA A 33 -8.80 1.69 10.57
C ALA A 33 -7.37 2.22 10.50
N GLU A 34 -6.43 1.38 10.08
CA GLU A 34 -5.03 1.76 9.88
C GLU A 34 -4.79 2.12 8.41
N LEU A 35 -4.38 3.37 8.18
CA LEU A 35 -4.00 3.89 6.86
C LEU A 35 -2.48 3.84 6.72
N LEU A 36 -1.99 3.11 5.72
CA LEU A 36 -0.57 3.00 5.41
C LEU A 36 -0.13 4.16 4.52
N TYR A 37 1.01 4.77 4.88
CA TYR A 37 1.70 5.80 4.12
C TYR A 37 3.08 5.33 3.70
N ALA A 38 3.49 5.74 2.49
CA ALA A 38 4.85 5.59 1.98
C ALA A 38 5.45 6.98 1.74
N GLY A 39 6.20 7.50 2.72
CA GLY A 39 6.57 8.91 2.73
C GLY A 39 5.31 9.79 2.90
N PRO A 40 5.13 10.86 2.11
CA PRO A 40 3.95 11.73 2.21
C PRO A 40 2.69 11.15 1.55
N PHE A 41 2.79 10.03 0.82
CA PHE A 41 1.70 9.52 0.00
C PHE A 41 0.92 8.40 0.70
N PRO A 42 -0.42 8.47 0.75
CA PRO A 42 -1.24 7.38 1.25
C PRO A 42 -1.19 6.20 0.29
N VAL A 43 -0.94 5.01 0.83
CA VAL A 43 -1.00 3.73 0.10
C VAL A 43 -2.42 3.16 0.16
N GLY A 44 -3.04 3.19 1.35
CA GLY A 44 -4.41 2.72 1.57
C GLY A 44 -4.59 1.96 2.89
N PHE A 45 -5.81 1.50 3.15
CA PHE A 45 -6.15 0.84 4.42
C PHE A 45 -5.54 -0.56 4.52
N LEU A 46 -5.19 -0.99 5.73
CA LEU A 46 -4.70 -2.34 6.01
C LEU A 46 -5.76 -3.18 6.73
N CYS A 47 -5.90 -4.44 6.29
CA CYS A 47 -6.68 -5.42 7.06
C CYS A 47 -5.93 -5.83 8.34
N PRO A 48 -6.65 -6.36 9.35
CA PRO A 48 -6.04 -6.81 10.60
C PRO A 48 -4.93 -7.86 10.42
N GLU A 49 -5.05 -8.74 9.43
CA GLU A 49 -4.06 -9.79 9.16
C GLU A 49 -2.74 -9.20 8.65
N CYS A 50 -2.80 -8.29 7.66
CA CYS A 50 -1.62 -7.59 7.17
C CYS A 50 -1.03 -6.63 8.20
N LEU A 51 -1.85 -6.15 9.15
CA LEU A 51 -1.37 -5.37 10.28
C LEU A 51 -0.62 -6.24 11.30
N ALA A 52 -1.09 -7.47 11.54
CA ALA A 52 -0.53 -8.38 12.54
C ALA A 52 0.75 -9.10 12.08
N GLY A 53 0.92 -9.33 10.76
CA GLY A 53 2.05 -10.07 10.21
C GLY A 53 2.77 -9.31 9.10
N THR A 54 3.88 -8.64 9.41
CA THR A 54 4.63 -7.86 8.41
C THR A 54 5.26 -8.73 7.33
N ARG A 55 5.69 -9.95 7.68
CA ARG A 55 6.17 -10.92 6.68
C ARG A 55 5.10 -11.25 5.65
N GLN A 56 3.90 -11.60 6.10
CA GLN A 56 2.78 -11.91 5.20
C GLN A 56 2.41 -10.67 4.35
N ALA A 57 2.39 -9.48 4.95
CA ALA A 57 2.14 -8.25 4.22
C ALA A 57 3.21 -7.97 3.14
N ALA A 58 4.49 -8.18 3.45
CA ALA A 58 5.59 -8.06 2.50
C ALA A 58 5.45 -9.08 1.36
N GLU A 59 5.11 -10.34 1.68
CA GLU A 59 4.88 -11.40 0.69
C GLU A 59 3.71 -11.05 -0.24
N CYS A 60 2.61 -10.51 0.29
CA CYS A 60 1.47 -10.02 -0.50
C CYS A 60 1.85 -8.86 -1.43
N ALA A 61 2.60 -7.86 -0.93
CA ALA A 61 3.11 -6.77 -1.74
C ALA A 61 4.02 -7.29 -2.87
N GLY A 62 4.93 -8.22 -2.56
CA GLY A 62 5.80 -8.86 -3.54
C GLY A 62 5.03 -9.70 -4.57
N LYS A 63 3.95 -10.37 -4.16
CA LYS A 63 3.05 -11.08 -5.09
C LYS A 63 2.43 -10.11 -6.10
N ARG A 64 2.04 -8.91 -5.66
CA ARG A 64 1.46 -7.89 -6.54
C ARG A 64 2.44 -7.42 -7.62
N ALA A 65 3.70 -7.22 -7.26
CA ALA A 65 4.75 -6.94 -8.25
C ALA A 65 4.90 -8.05 -9.29
N ARG A 66 4.94 -9.32 -8.84
CA ARG A 66 5.03 -10.48 -9.75
C ARG A 66 3.82 -10.59 -10.68
N MET A 67 2.61 -10.35 -10.18
CA MET A 67 1.39 -10.34 -10.99
C MET A 67 1.44 -9.27 -12.09
N ILE A 68 1.88 -8.05 -11.76
CA ILE A 68 2.03 -6.97 -12.75
C ILE A 68 3.03 -7.37 -13.85
N ARG A 69 4.19 -7.93 -13.46
CA ARG A 69 5.20 -8.40 -14.44
C ARG A 69 4.66 -9.53 -15.32
N ALA A 70 3.85 -10.44 -14.76
CA ALA A 70 3.22 -11.53 -15.51
C ALA A 70 2.18 -11.01 -16.52
N LEU A 71 1.28 -10.12 -16.10
CA LEU A 71 0.25 -9.52 -16.96
C LEU A 71 0.86 -8.79 -18.17
N VAL A 72 1.97 -8.08 -17.95
CA VAL A 72 2.73 -7.47 -19.03
C VAL A 72 3.21 -8.57 -19.96
N LYS A 73 3.96 -9.56 -19.47
CA LYS A 73 4.47 -10.65 -20.32
C LYS A 73 3.39 -11.31 -21.19
N GLU A 74 2.19 -11.51 -20.65
CA GLU A 74 1.02 -12.07 -21.36
C GLU A 74 0.48 -11.12 -22.44
N ALA A 75 0.45 -9.81 -22.19
CA ALA A 75 -0.03 -8.81 -23.14
C ALA A 75 0.92 -8.56 -24.33
N ARG A 76 2.13 -9.13 -24.32
CA ARG A 76 3.16 -8.92 -25.35
C ARG A 76 2.68 -9.25 -26.76
N ASP A 77 1.96 -10.36 -26.89
CA ASP A 77 1.58 -10.91 -28.20
C ASP A 77 0.22 -10.38 -28.70
N THR A 78 -0.50 -9.62 -27.86
CA THR A 78 -1.84 -9.10 -28.15
C THR A 78 -1.88 -7.59 -28.36
N ALA A 79 -0.87 -6.84 -27.91
CA ALA A 79 -0.80 -5.39 -28.03
C ALA A 79 0.00 -4.93 -29.25
N SER A 80 -0.34 -3.79 -29.84
CA SER A 80 0.54 -3.17 -30.84
C SER A 80 1.88 -2.78 -30.21
N ARG A 81 2.93 -2.68 -31.01
CA ARG A 81 4.28 -2.37 -30.50
C ARG A 81 4.36 -1.07 -29.67
N PRO A 82 3.74 0.06 -30.07
CA PRO A 82 3.74 1.28 -29.26
C PRO A 82 3.01 1.12 -27.91
N GLU A 83 1.81 0.52 -27.93
CA GLU A 83 1.02 0.27 -26.72
C GLU A 83 1.76 -0.67 -25.76
N TRP A 84 2.41 -1.69 -26.31
CA TRP A 84 3.23 -2.63 -25.57
C TRP A 84 4.38 -1.93 -24.83
N LEU A 85 5.11 -1.03 -25.50
CA LEU A 85 6.20 -0.29 -24.87
C LEU A 85 5.71 0.63 -23.75
N THR A 86 4.58 1.31 -23.95
CA THR A 86 3.95 2.14 -22.91
C THR A 86 3.50 1.29 -21.71
N LEU A 87 2.85 0.16 -21.97
CA LEU A 87 2.43 -0.79 -20.93
C LEU A 87 3.65 -1.31 -20.14
N LEU A 88 4.72 -1.69 -20.84
CA LEU A 88 5.98 -2.12 -20.24
C LEU A 88 6.52 -1.08 -19.27
N HIS A 89 6.58 0.18 -19.70
CA HIS A 89 7.13 1.26 -18.87
C HIS A 89 6.30 1.49 -17.60
N LEU A 90 4.97 1.61 -17.75
CA LEU A 90 4.04 1.84 -16.64
C LEU A 90 4.08 0.69 -15.64
N ALA A 91 4.03 -0.54 -16.15
CA ALA A 91 3.99 -1.73 -15.31
C ALA A 91 5.34 -2.01 -14.64
N HIS A 92 6.46 -1.73 -15.29
CA HIS A 92 7.78 -1.85 -14.66
C HIS A 92 7.91 -0.87 -13.48
N SER A 93 7.53 0.39 -13.68
CA SER A 93 7.48 1.38 -12.59
C SER A 93 6.59 0.92 -11.43
N ARG A 94 5.38 0.41 -11.74
CA ARG A 94 4.44 -0.07 -10.73
C ARG A 94 4.94 -1.32 -10.00
N ALA A 95 5.55 -2.28 -10.70
CA ALA A 95 6.12 -3.47 -10.10
C ALA A 95 7.30 -3.12 -9.17
N ASN A 96 8.19 -2.23 -9.60
CA ASN A 96 9.32 -1.76 -8.78
C ASN A 96 8.84 -1.04 -7.51
N TYR A 97 7.75 -0.27 -7.61
CA TYR A 97 7.11 0.33 -6.44
C TYR A 97 6.66 -0.74 -5.43
N TRP A 98 5.98 -1.79 -5.88
CA TRP A 98 5.49 -2.86 -5.02
C TRP A 98 6.61 -3.71 -4.41
N GLU A 99 7.67 -3.99 -5.16
CA GLU A 99 8.89 -4.63 -4.64
C GLU A 99 9.59 -3.77 -3.60
N GLY A 100 9.75 -2.48 -3.88
CA GLY A 100 10.32 -1.52 -2.92
C GLY A 100 9.47 -1.40 -1.65
N LEU A 101 8.14 -1.43 -1.79
CA LEU A 101 7.22 -1.48 -0.66
C LEU A 101 7.41 -2.76 0.15
N ALA A 102 7.40 -3.93 -0.48
CA ALA A 102 7.61 -5.22 0.18
C ALA A 102 8.91 -5.24 1.00
N ALA A 103 10.03 -4.79 0.41
CA ALA A 103 11.33 -4.74 1.09
C ALA A 103 11.32 -3.77 2.29
N ARG A 104 10.56 -2.67 2.23
CA ARG A 104 10.40 -1.74 3.36
C ARG A 104 9.54 -2.33 4.47
N ILE A 105 8.49 -3.07 4.12
CA ILE A 105 7.62 -3.76 5.08
C ILE A 105 8.41 -4.83 5.83
N GLU A 106 9.17 -5.63 5.10
CA GLU A 106 10.00 -6.71 5.66
C GLU A 106 11.05 -6.17 6.65
N LYS A 107 11.69 -5.05 6.32
CA LYS A 107 12.73 -4.42 7.17
C LYS A 107 12.22 -3.87 8.50
N LEU A 108 10.95 -3.50 8.61
CA LEU A 108 10.38 -2.99 9.88
C LEU A 108 10.18 -4.11 10.91
N GLY A 109 10.01 -5.36 10.46
CA GLY A 109 9.62 -6.46 11.34
C GLY A 109 8.31 -6.18 12.10
N ASN A 110 7.86 -7.12 12.94
CA ASN A 110 6.60 -6.97 13.68
C ASN A 110 6.68 -5.90 14.80
N ARG A 111 7.87 -5.46 15.22
CA ARG A 111 8.06 -4.57 16.38
C ARG A 111 7.90 -3.09 16.06
N ASP A 112 8.17 -2.66 14.82
CA ASP A 112 8.10 -1.25 14.40
C ASP A 112 6.82 -0.94 13.61
N TRP A 113 5.91 -1.91 13.49
CA TRP A 113 4.59 -1.76 12.87
C TRP A 113 3.57 -1.15 13.82
N ASN A 114 3.98 -0.15 14.62
CA ASN A 114 3.11 0.49 15.60
C ASN A 114 2.38 1.68 14.97
N PRO A 115 1.03 1.74 15.05
CA PRO A 115 0.28 2.90 14.58
C PRO A 115 0.66 4.15 15.36
N VAL A 116 1.04 5.21 14.65
CA VAL A 116 1.14 6.54 15.26
C VAL A 116 -0.28 7.04 15.43
N SER A 117 -0.70 7.23 16.67
CA SER A 117 -2.01 7.83 16.97
C SER A 117 -1.84 9.35 16.87
N LEU A 118 -2.28 9.93 15.75
CA LEU A 118 -2.43 11.38 15.68
C LEU A 118 -3.69 11.72 16.47
N GLY A 119 -3.54 12.51 17.54
CA GLY A 119 -4.68 12.99 18.31
C GLY A 119 -5.62 13.83 17.43
N PRO A 120 -6.87 14.07 17.86
CA PRO A 120 -7.90 14.76 17.06
C PRO A 120 -7.56 16.22 16.64
N ASN A 121 -6.38 16.75 16.97
CA ASN A 121 -6.00 18.16 16.77
C ASN A 121 -4.98 18.43 15.66
N GLU A 122 -4.51 17.43 14.89
CA GLU A 122 -3.47 17.68 13.88
C GLU A 122 -4.00 18.01 12.46
N LEU A 123 -5.32 18.13 12.30
CA LEU A 123 -5.93 18.57 11.02
C LEU A 123 -6.02 20.10 10.84
N ARG A 124 -5.45 20.91 11.76
CA ARG A 124 -5.38 22.36 11.53
C ARG A 124 -4.21 22.70 10.61
N GLY A 125 -4.46 22.62 9.31
CA GLY A 125 -3.70 23.36 8.32
C GLY A 125 -3.67 24.86 8.66
N PRO A 126 -2.67 25.62 8.19
CA PRO A 126 -2.47 27.00 8.60
C PRO A 126 -3.63 27.86 8.10
N HIS A 127 -4.44 28.38 9.02
CA HIS A 127 -5.29 29.53 8.76
C HIS A 127 -4.39 30.71 8.44
N LYS A 128 -4.26 31.05 7.15
CA LYS A 128 -3.79 32.36 6.74
C LYS A 128 -4.85 33.38 7.18
N LYS A 129 -4.46 34.31 8.04
CA LYS A 129 -5.14 35.59 8.22
C LYS A 129 -4.74 36.53 7.08
#